data_AF-A0A0D6PDF8-F1
#
_entry.id   AF-A0A0D6PDF8-F1
#
_cell.length_a   1.000
_cell.length_b   1.000
_cell.length_c   1.000
_cell.angle_alpha   90.00
_cell.angle_beta   90.00
_cell.angle_gamma   90.00
#
_symmetry.space_group_name_H-M   'P 1'
#
loop_
_entity.id
_entity.type
_entity.pdbx_description
1 polymer ?
#
loop_
_entity_poly.entity_id
_entity_poly.type
_entity_poly.pdbx_seq_one_letter_code
_entity_poly.pdbx_strand_id
1 'polypeptide(L)'
;MSLNRKSLALCALFALSGCGFAPLYGGARGQAASAGLESVYVQNIPERTGQILRETLQQQLHTQGQPVTEHYTLSVSYSIMQTGEGVQADSSTSRTRFNAHAAWSLSPIGHPSKTLISGNATAMDALNIIDQQYFAANLETETVNQQLANEISAQITTQLAAWFRAHPES
;
A
#
# COMPACT_ATOMS: atom_id res chain seq x y z
N MET A 1 55.32 16.51 -9.12
CA MET A 1 54.17 17.42 -9.28
C MET A 1 53.09 17.02 -8.30
N SER A 2 52.75 17.91 -7.37
CA SER A 2 51.80 17.70 -6.29
C SER A 2 50.41 17.44 -6.86
N LEU A 3 49.85 16.25 -6.60
CA LEU A 3 48.44 15.99 -6.86
C LEU A 3 47.63 17.00 -6.04
N ASN A 4 46.98 17.91 -6.75
CA ASN A 4 46.30 19.06 -6.18
C ASN A 4 45.12 18.53 -5.34
N ARG A 5 45.24 18.57 -4.00
CA ARG A 5 44.18 18.16 -3.06
C ARG A 5 42.81 18.79 -3.37
N LYS A 6 42.82 19.97 -3.99
CA LYS A 6 41.63 20.70 -4.46
C LYS A 6 40.89 19.98 -5.61
N SER A 7 41.62 19.28 -6.50
CA SER A 7 41.03 18.51 -7.60
C SER A 7 40.32 17.24 -7.11
N LEU A 8 40.83 16.62 -6.04
CA LEU A 8 40.20 15.44 -5.43
C LEU A 8 38.89 15.80 -4.72
N ALA A 9 38.81 16.99 -4.11
CA ALA A 9 37.60 17.50 -3.47
C ALA A 9 36.48 17.82 -4.47
N LEU A 10 36.81 18.26 -5.69
CA LEU A 10 35.82 18.57 -6.72
C LEU A 10 35.17 17.32 -7.34
N CYS A 11 35.92 16.22 -7.48
CA CYS A 11 35.36 14.92 -7.89
C CYS A 11 34.43 14.32 -6.83
N ALA A 12 34.70 14.56 -5.54
CA ALA A 12 33.85 14.07 -4.46
C ALA A 12 32.45 14.73 -4.47
N LEU A 13 32.32 16.01 -4.88
CA LEU A 13 31.02 16.68 -4.93
C LEU A 13 30.08 16.13 -6.04
N PHE A 14 30.62 15.65 -7.16
CA PHE A 14 29.81 15.01 -8.21
C PHE A 14 29.38 13.58 -7.87
N ALA A 15 30.04 12.93 -6.90
CA ALA A 15 29.61 11.62 -6.40
C ALA A 15 28.41 11.72 -5.43
N LEU A 16 28.11 12.92 -4.89
CA LEU A 16 26.95 13.14 -4.02
C LEU A 16 25.68 13.55 -4.76
N SER A 17 25.74 13.96 -6.03
CA SER A 17 24.56 14.43 -6.78
C SER A 17 23.64 13.33 -7.29
N GLY A 18 23.63 12.15 -6.65
CA GLY A 18 22.95 10.99 -7.20
C GLY A 18 22.67 9.87 -6.20
N CYS A 19 22.10 10.17 -5.03
CA CYS A 19 21.13 9.23 -4.50
C CYS A 19 20.03 9.17 -5.56
N GLY A 20 20.07 8.20 -6.48
CA GLY A 20 19.28 8.10 -7.73
C GLY A 20 17.77 7.95 -7.51
N PHE A 21 17.20 8.81 -6.67
CA PHE A 21 15.80 8.89 -6.32
C PHE A 21 15.04 9.48 -7.50
N ALA A 22 14.53 8.60 -8.33
CA ALA A 22 13.64 8.97 -9.42
C ALA A 22 12.19 8.96 -8.90
N PRO A 23 11.44 10.08 -9.01
CA PRO A 23 10.04 10.12 -8.60
C PRO A 23 9.24 9.01 -9.29
N LEU A 24 8.45 8.25 -8.52
CA LEU A 24 7.71 7.08 -9.02
C LEU A 24 6.78 7.45 -10.19
N TYR A 25 6.15 8.62 -10.09
CA TYR A 25 5.21 9.15 -11.08
C TYR A 25 5.83 10.18 -12.05
N GLY A 26 7.14 10.43 -11.98
CA GLY A 26 7.79 11.44 -12.81
C GLY A 26 8.41 10.89 -14.11
N GLY A 27 8.42 11.72 -15.15
CA GLY A 27 8.96 11.37 -16.47
C GLY A 27 8.12 10.36 -17.25
N ALA A 28 8.56 9.96 -18.45
CA ALA A 28 7.78 9.08 -19.33
C ALA A 28 7.43 7.72 -18.71
N ARG A 29 8.35 7.11 -17.95
CA ARG A 29 8.09 5.85 -17.24
C ARG A 29 7.10 6.00 -16.09
N GLY A 30 7.07 7.17 -15.43
CA GLY A 30 6.08 7.47 -14.40
C GLY A 30 4.68 7.66 -14.98
N GLN A 31 4.59 8.27 -16.16
CA GLN A 31 3.32 8.38 -16.91
C GLN A 31 2.77 7.00 -17.33
N ALA A 32 3.65 6.11 -17.80
CA ALA A 32 3.26 4.73 -18.10
C ALA A 32 2.77 3.98 -16.85
N ALA A 33 3.43 4.19 -15.70
CA ALA A 33 2.97 3.62 -14.43
C ALA A 33 1.58 4.14 -14.03
N SER A 34 1.34 5.46 -14.12
CA SER A 34 0.02 6.02 -13.83
C SER A 34 -1.07 5.50 -14.77
N ALA A 35 -0.79 5.37 -16.07
CA ALA A 35 -1.75 4.83 -17.03
C ALA A 35 -2.08 3.35 -16.73
N GLY A 36 -1.07 2.57 -16.39
CA GLY A 36 -1.24 1.17 -15.97
C GLY A 36 -2.13 1.06 -14.72
N LEU A 37 -1.84 1.85 -13.67
CA LEU A 37 -2.62 1.87 -12.44
C LEU A 37 -4.09 2.25 -12.66
N GLU A 38 -4.34 3.28 -13.47
CA GLU A 38 -5.70 3.72 -13.81
C GLU A 38 -6.49 2.58 -14.47
N SER A 39 -5.86 1.77 -15.32
CA SER A 39 -6.53 0.64 -16.00
C SER A 39 -6.81 -0.60 -15.14
N VAL A 40 -6.52 -0.56 -13.83
CA VAL A 40 -6.76 -1.69 -12.92
C VAL A 40 -8.19 -1.65 -12.39
N TYR A 41 -8.94 -2.73 -12.65
CA TYR A 41 -10.19 -3.04 -11.98
C TYR A 41 -9.94 -3.76 -10.66
N VAL A 42 -10.46 -3.23 -9.55
CA VAL A 42 -10.38 -3.86 -8.23
C VAL A 42 -11.60 -4.77 -8.01
N GLN A 43 -11.36 -6.08 -7.97
CA GLN A 43 -12.40 -7.07 -7.73
C GLN A 43 -13.02 -6.88 -6.33
N ASN A 44 -14.25 -7.36 -6.16
CA ASN A 44 -14.91 -7.37 -4.86
C ASN A 44 -14.05 -8.10 -3.79
N ILE A 45 -13.76 -7.40 -2.69
CA ILE A 45 -13.08 -7.96 -1.52
C ILE A 45 -14.17 -8.20 -0.46
N PRO A 46 -14.48 -9.44 -0.07
CA PRO A 46 -15.58 -9.74 0.85
C PRO A 46 -15.47 -9.00 2.20
N GLU A 47 -16.60 -8.92 2.89
CA GLU A 47 -16.75 -8.29 4.22
C GLU A 47 -16.61 -6.76 4.23
N ARG A 48 -17.02 -6.14 5.35
CA ARG A 48 -16.98 -4.67 5.51
C ARG A 48 -15.56 -4.14 5.44
N THR A 49 -14.61 -4.75 6.15
CA THR A 49 -13.19 -4.37 6.14
C THR A 49 -12.56 -4.54 4.75
N GLY A 50 -12.99 -5.56 3.99
CA GLY A 50 -12.62 -5.72 2.59
C GLY A 50 -13.17 -4.63 1.68
N GLN A 51 -14.43 -4.20 1.86
CA GLN A 51 -14.97 -3.07 1.11
C GLN A 51 -14.23 -1.76 1.42
N ILE A 52 -13.88 -1.50 2.69
CA ILE A 52 -13.06 -0.34 3.06
C ILE A 52 -11.73 -0.36 2.29
N LEU A 53 -11.03 -1.50 2.29
CA LEU A 53 -9.80 -1.66 1.52
C LEU A 53 -10.01 -1.46 0.01
N ARG A 54 -11.10 -1.99 -0.55
CA ARG A 54 -11.43 -1.84 -1.97
C ARG A 54 -11.65 -0.38 -2.35
N GLU A 55 -12.40 0.37 -1.55
CA GLU A 55 -12.64 1.79 -1.75
C GLU A 55 -11.34 2.58 -1.69
N THR A 56 -10.47 2.29 -0.71
CA THR A 56 -9.17 2.96 -0.60
C THR A 56 -8.24 2.61 -1.77
N LEU A 57 -8.23 1.35 -2.23
CA LEU A 57 -7.50 0.95 -3.43
C LEU A 57 -7.99 1.72 -4.66
N GLN A 58 -9.30 1.83 -4.86
CA GLN A 58 -9.87 2.60 -5.96
C GLN A 58 -9.45 4.07 -5.88
N GLN A 59 -9.52 4.70 -4.70
CA GLN A 59 -9.08 6.08 -4.50
C GLN A 59 -7.60 6.30 -4.83
N GLN A 60 -6.73 5.32 -4.54
CA GLN A 60 -5.31 5.42 -4.84
C GLN A 60 -4.95 5.10 -6.29
N LEU A 61 -5.65 4.14 -6.91
CA LEU A 61 -5.38 3.72 -8.28
C LEU A 61 -5.97 4.69 -9.31
N HIS A 62 -7.11 5.30 -8.98
CA HIS A 62 -7.90 6.16 -9.86
C HIS A 62 -7.77 7.63 -9.47
N THR A 63 -6.56 8.18 -9.60
CA THR A 63 -6.23 9.54 -9.15
C THR A 63 -6.97 10.61 -9.98
N GLN A 64 -7.29 10.33 -11.25
CA GLN A 64 -8.02 11.25 -12.14
C GLN A 64 -9.53 10.97 -12.24
N GLY A 65 -10.06 10.02 -11.46
CA GLY A 65 -11.44 9.56 -11.52
C GLY A 65 -11.56 8.17 -12.14
N GLN A 66 -12.79 7.64 -12.27
CA GLN A 66 -13.03 6.27 -12.71
C GLN A 66 -12.40 6.00 -14.09
N PRO A 67 -11.71 4.86 -14.29
CA PRO A 67 -11.07 4.55 -15.56
C PRO A 67 -12.04 4.49 -16.72
N VAL A 68 -11.63 5.10 -17.83
CA VAL A 68 -12.36 5.06 -19.10
C VAL A 68 -12.29 3.65 -19.72
N THR A 69 -11.26 2.85 -19.40
CA THR A 69 -11.11 1.47 -19.85
C THR A 69 -10.27 0.67 -18.85
N GLU A 70 -10.79 -0.48 -18.44
CA GLU A 70 -10.11 -1.41 -17.54
C GLU A 70 -9.41 -2.48 -18.40
N HIS A 71 -8.15 -2.80 -18.09
CA HIS A 71 -7.35 -3.82 -18.79
C HIS A 71 -6.93 -4.97 -17.88
N TYR A 72 -6.85 -4.71 -16.57
CA TYR A 72 -6.40 -5.68 -15.57
C TYR A 72 -7.45 -5.88 -14.48
N THR A 73 -7.42 -7.05 -13.87
CA THR A 73 -8.16 -7.37 -12.66
C THR A 73 -7.17 -7.57 -11.52
N LEU A 74 -7.35 -6.80 -10.45
CA LEU A 74 -6.69 -6.98 -9.16
C LEU A 74 -7.60 -7.81 -8.25
N SER A 75 -7.13 -9.00 -7.89
CA SER A 75 -7.77 -9.85 -6.88
C SER A 75 -7.00 -9.74 -5.58
N VAL A 76 -7.70 -9.54 -4.46
CA VAL A 76 -7.10 -9.38 -3.13
C VAL A 76 -7.83 -10.28 -2.14
N SER A 77 -7.08 -11.07 -1.39
CA SER A 77 -7.53 -11.77 -0.20
C SER A 77 -7.04 -10.99 1.02
N TYR A 78 -7.97 -10.48 1.82
CA TYR A 78 -7.70 -9.58 2.94
C TYR A 78 -8.26 -10.13 4.25
N SER A 79 -7.48 -10.03 5.32
CA SER A 79 -7.93 -10.39 6.67
C SER A 79 -7.29 -9.49 7.72
N ILE A 80 -7.99 -9.31 8.84
CA ILE A 80 -7.48 -8.62 10.03
C ILE A 80 -7.60 -9.58 11.22
N MET A 81 -6.48 -9.83 11.89
CA MET A 81 -6.40 -10.64 13.10
C MET A 81 -6.30 -9.74 14.32
N GLN A 82 -7.20 -9.93 15.28
CA GLN A 82 -7.17 -9.24 16.56
C GLN A 82 -6.49 -10.13 17.62
N THR A 83 -5.56 -9.58 18.38
CA THR A 83 -4.92 -10.26 19.52
C THR A 83 -5.02 -9.38 20.76
N GLY A 84 -5.69 -9.88 21.81
CA GLY A 84 -5.75 -9.22 23.11
C GLY A 84 -4.50 -9.51 23.92
N GLU A 85 -3.80 -8.47 24.36
CA GLU A 85 -2.63 -8.57 25.23
C GLU A 85 -3.04 -8.21 26.67
N GLY A 86 -3.28 -9.26 27.48
CA GLY A 86 -3.16 -9.30 28.95
C GLY A 86 -3.94 -8.28 29.79
N VAL A 87 -4.96 -8.76 30.51
CA VAL A 87 -5.55 -8.06 31.66
C VAL A 87 -4.59 -8.16 32.84
N GLN A 88 -4.06 -7.04 33.32
CA GLN A 88 -3.42 -6.98 34.64
C GLN A 88 -4.53 -7.08 35.70
N ALA A 89 -4.37 -7.92 36.74
CA ALA A 89 -5.39 -8.14 37.77
C ALA A 89 -5.74 -6.87 38.61
N ASP A 90 -4.99 -5.79 38.37
CA ASP A 90 -4.91 -4.58 39.17
C ASP A 90 -5.11 -3.29 38.33
N SER A 91 -5.18 -3.37 36.99
CA SER A 91 -5.25 -2.17 36.13
C SER A 91 -6.33 -2.25 35.03
N SER A 92 -7.20 -1.24 35.01
CA SER A 92 -8.37 -1.02 34.15
C SER A 92 -8.08 -0.78 32.66
N THR A 93 -7.06 -1.41 32.08
CA THR A 93 -6.65 -1.18 30.68
C THR A 93 -6.26 -2.49 30.01
N SER A 94 -6.95 -2.84 28.92
CA SER A 94 -6.66 -3.99 28.06
C SER A 94 -6.14 -3.47 26.72
N ARG A 95 -4.99 -3.98 26.24
CA ARG A 95 -4.44 -3.59 24.93
C ARG A 95 -4.83 -4.60 23.87
N THR A 96 -5.36 -4.11 22.76
CA THR A 96 -5.75 -4.92 21.61
C THR A 96 -4.85 -4.58 20.43
N ARG A 97 -4.21 -5.57 19.82
CA ARG A 97 -3.45 -5.42 18.57
C ARG A 97 -4.27 -5.93 17.38
N PHE A 98 -4.17 -5.23 16.27
CA PHE A 98 -4.77 -5.58 14.98
C PHE A 98 -3.65 -5.79 13.98
N ASN A 99 -3.61 -6.96 13.35
CA ASN A 99 -2.65 -7.30 12.30
C ASN A 99 -3.41 -7.58 11.01
N ALA A 100 -3.21 -6.73 10.02
CA ALA A 100 -3.83 -6.85 8.70
C ALA A 100 -2.87 -7.55 7.73
N HIS A 101 -3.41 -8.49 6.95
CA HIS A 101 -2.70 -9.24 5.94
C HIS A 101 -3.47 -9.22 4.62
N ALA A 102 -2.78 -8.92 3.53
CA ALA A 102 -3.33 -8.96 2.19
C ALA A 102 -2.43 -9.73 1.23
N ALA A 103 -2.96 -10.79 0.62
CA ALA A 103 -2.34 -11.45 -0.53
C ALA A 103 -3.07 -10.99 -1.80
N TRP A 104 -2.32 -10.60 -2.84
CA TRP A 104 -2.91 -10.01 -4.03
C TRP A 104 -2.28 -10.52 -5.31
N SER A 105 -3.03 -10.46 -6.41
CA SER A 105 -2.58 -10.83 -7.75
C SER A 105 -3.20 -9.95 -8.83
N LEU A 106 -2.44 -9.68 -9.87
CA LEU A 106 -2.87 -8.97 -11.08
C LEU A 106 -2.97 -9.93 -12.26
N SER A 107 -4.08 -9.90 -12.99
CA SER A 107 -4.32 -10.69 -14.20
C SER A 107 -4.98 -9.85 -15.30
N PRO A 108 -4.84 -10.18 -16.60
CA PRO A 108 -5.60 -9.51 -17.64
C PRO A 108 -7.11 -9.78 -17.49
N ILE A 109 -7.94 -8.81 -17.87
CA ILE A 109 -9.40 -9.01 -17.90
C ILE A 109 -9.77 -10.18 -18.81
N GLY A 110 -10.73 -11.00 -18.35
CA GLY A 110 -11.17 -12.20 -19.05
C GLY A 110 -10.22 -13.41 -18.92
N HIS A 111 -9.05 -13.25 -18.33
CA HIS A 111 -8.04 -14.31 -18.17
C HIS A 111 -7.53 -14.45 -16.72
N PRO A 112 -8.42 -14.79 -15.76
CA PRO A 112 -8.07 -14.83 -14.34
C PRO A 112 -7.01 -15.89 -13.98
N SER A 113 -6.84 -16.92 -14.81
CA SER A 113 -5.79 -17.94 -14.61
C SER A 113 -4.39 -17.48 -15.01
N LYS A 114 -4.27 -16.34 -15.72
CA LYS A 114 -2.99 -15.79 -16.15
C LYS A 114 -2.54 -14.70 -15.18
N THR A 115 -1.87 -15.09 -14.11
CA THR A 115 -1.25 -14.14 -13.16
C THR A 115 -0.03 -13.48 -13.78
N LEU A 116 -0.04 -12.14 -13.87
CA LEU A 116 1.08 -11.33 -14.33
C LEU A 116 2.08 -11.07 -13.21
N ILE A 117 1.56 -10.71 -12.04
CA ILE A 117 2.32 -10.49 -10.80
C ILE A 117 1.42 -10.79 -9.60
N SER A 118 2.04 -11.22 -8.50
CA SER A 118 1.41 -11.35 -7.20
C SER A 118 2.34 -10.84 -6.11
N GLY A 119 1.78 -10.55 -4.94
CA GLY A 119 2.53 -10.04 -3.81
C GLY A 119 1.75 -10.15 -2.51
N ASN A 120 2.37 -9.62 -1.46
CA ASN A 120 1.77 -9.53 -0.13
C ASN A 120 1.92 -8.11 0.43
N ALA A 121 1.03 -7.73 1.31
CA ALA A 121 1.09 -6.50 2.10
C ALA A 121 0.64 -6.78 3.53
N THR A 122 1.26 -6.11 4.50
CA THR A 122 0.96 -6.28 5.93
C THR A 122 0.96 -4.95 6.64
N ALA A 123 0.03 -4.76 7.57
CA ALA A 123 -0.10 -3.55 8.39
C ALA A 123 -0.45 -3.93 9.83
N MET A 124 -0.08 -3.11 10.81
CA MET A 124 -0.37 -3.37 12.21
C MET A 124 -0.71 -2.09 12.97
N ASP A 125 -1.67 -2.19 13.88
CA ASP A 125 -2.07 -1.10 14.77
C ASP A 125 -2.51 -1.64 16.15
N ALA A 126 -2.61 -0.79 17.16
CA ALA A 126 -2.99 -1.20 18.51
C ALA A 126 -3.83 -0.15 19.24
N LEU A 127 -4.91 -0.60 19.89
CA LEU A 127 -5.79 0.21 20.74
C LEU A 127 -5.66 -0.15 22.22
N ASN A 128 -5.87 0.84 23.08
CA ASN A 128 -5.99 0.65 24.52
C ASN A 128 -7.46 0.80 24.91
N ILE A 129 -8.09 -0.26 25.39
CA ILE A 129 -9.49 -0.26 25.82
C ILE A 129 -9.53 0.05 27.32
N ILE A 130 -10.21 1.14 27.68
CA ILE A 130 -10.54 1.49 29.07
C ILE A 130 -11.98 1.04 29.34
N ASP A 131 -12.20 0.21 30.36
CA ASP A 131 -13.46 -0.50 30.67
C ASP A 131 -14.72 0.39 30.77
N GLN A 132 -14.58 1.71 30.94
CA GLN A 132 -15.69 2.65 31.07
C GLN A 132 -16.18 3.21 29.72
N GLN A 133 -15.58 2.82 28.58
CA GLN A 133 -15.79 3.47 27.28
C GLN A 133 -16.03 2.50 26.11
N TYR A 134 -16.84 1.45 26.30
CA TYR A 134 -17.19 0.49 25.23
C TYR A 134 -17.70 1.16 23.93
N PHE A 135 -18.39 2.32 24.01
CA PHE A 135 -18.79 3.07 22.81
C PHE A 135 -17.63 3.74 22.07
N ALA A 136 -16.58 4.19 22.77
CA ALA A 136 -15.38 4.75 22.15
C ALA A 136 -14.56 3.66 21.45
N ALA A 137 -14.49 2.45 22.03
CA ALA A 137 -13.78 1.31 21.44
C ALA A 137 -14.29 0.93 20.04
N ASN A 138 -15.60 1.01 19.78
CA ASN A 138 -16.17 0.73 18.46
C ASN A 138 -15.78 1.80 17.41
N LEU A 139 -15.78 3.07 17.80
CA LEU A 139 -15.38 4.18 16.92
C LEU A 139 -13.88 4.13 16.60
N GLU A 140 -13.07 3.81 17.60
CA GLU A 140 -11.62 3.62 17.45
C GLU A 140 -11.31 2.40 16.55
N THR A 141 -12.09 1.31 16.64
CA THR A 141 -11.91 0.14 15.77
C THR A 141 -12.15 0.46 14.30
N GLU A 142 -13.17 1.27 13.98
CA GLU A 142 -13.40 1.70 12.58
C GLU A 142 -12.24 2.58 12.08
N THR A 143 -11.72 3.45 12.95
CA THR A 143 -10.56 4.29 12.65
C THR A 143 -9.33 3.43 12.36
N VAL A 144 -9.09 2.38 13.15
CA VAL A 144 -8.03 1.39 12.91
C VAL A 144 -8.23 0.65 11.60
N ASN A 145 -9.44 0.17 11.31
CA ASN A 145 -9.73 -0.50 10.04
C ASN A 145 -9.40 0.39 8.84
N GLN A 146 -9.74 1.68 8.90
CA GLN A 146 -9.41 2.65 7.85
C GLN A 146 -7.90 2.86 7.72
N GLN A 147 -7.18 2.98 8.83
CA GLN A 147 -5.72 3.16 8.82
C GLN A 147 -5.00 1.94 8.25
N LEU A 148 -5.39 0.73 8.68
CA LEU A 148 -4.87 -0.53 8.13
C LEU A 148 -5.14 -0.64 6.63
N ALA A 149 -6.36 -0.30 6.19
CA ALA A 149 -6.71 -0.28 4.77
C ALA A 149 -5.86 0.73 3.96
N ASN A 150 -5.63 1.93 4.50
CA ASN A 150 -4.76 2.95 3.89
C ASN A 150 -3.32 2.45 3.73
N GLU A 151 -2.77 1.79 4.75
CA GLU A 151 -1.39 1.31 4.72
C GLU A 151 -1.22 0.11 3.76
N ILE A 152 -2.16 -0.84 3.78
CA ILE A 152 -2.19 -1.99 2.86
C ILE A 152 -2.33 -1.50 1.41
N SER A 153 -3.29 -0.62 1.14
CA SER A 153 -3.50 -0.09 -0.22
C SER A 153 -2.27 0.64 -0.73
N ALA A 154 -1.61 1.47 0.10
CA ALA A 154 -0.38 2.17 -0.29
C ALA A 154 0.75 1.20 -0.69
N GLN A 155 0.90 0.10 0.06
CA GLN A 155 1.88 -0.94 -0.27
C GLN A 155 1.54 -1.64 -1.60
N ILE A 156 0.28 -2.02 -1.81
CA ILE A 156 -0.16 -2.68 -3.06
C ILE A 156 0.03 -1.73 -4.25
N THR A 157 -0.45 -0.49 -4.15
CA THR A 157 -0.31 0.54 -5.18
C THR A 157 1.15 0.77 -5.54
N THR A 158 2.05 0.83 -4.55
CA THR A 158 3.49 1.00 -4.79
C THR A 158 4.08 -0.20 -5.53
N GLN A 159 3.71 -1.43 -5.17
CA GLN A 159 4.17 -2.64 -5.84
C GLN A 159 3.67 -2.72 -7.29
N LEU A 160 2.40 -2.37 -7.53
CA LEU A 160 1.82 -2.30 -8.88
C LEU A 160 2.49 -1.20 -9.72
N ALA A 161 2.69 -0.01 -9.17
CA ALA A 161 3.34 1.11 -9.84
C ALA A 161 4.76 0.74 -10.29
N ALA A 162 5.51 0.05 -9.42
CA ALA A 162 6.83 -0.45 -9.75
C ALA A 162 6.79 -1.46 -10.90
N TRP A 163 5.79 -2.34 -10.94
CA TRP A 163 5.61 -3.31 -12.01
C TRP A 163 5.27 -2.65 -13.35
N PHE A 164 4.29 -1.75 -13.39
CA PHE A 164 3.90 -1.03 -14.61
C PHE A 164 5.02 -0.13 -15.13
N ARG A 165 5.80 0.46 -14.23
CA ARG A 165 6.99 1.23 -14.61
C ARG A 165 8.04 0.37 -15.32
N ALA A 166 8.18 -0.89 -14.92
CA ALA A 166 9.09 -1.85 -15.54
C ALA A 166 8.53 -2.50 -16.81
N HIS A 167 7.21 -2.58 -16.94
CA HIS A 167 6.48 -3.15 -18.07
C HIS A 167 5.52 -2.12 -18.68
N PRO A 168 6.05 -1.04 -19.29
CA PRO A 168 5.20 -0.06 -19.96
C PRO A 168 4.46 -0.74 -21.10
N GLU A 169 3.16 -0.47 -21.21
CA GLU A 169 2.36 -0.96 -22.33
C GLU A 169 2.82 -0.26 -23.60
N SER A 170 3.17 -1.06 -24.61
CA SER A 170 3.65 -0.60 -25.91
C SER A 170 2.51 -0.16 -26.82
#